data_AF-D7CKT2-F1
#
_entry.id   AF-D7CKT2-F1
#
_cell.length_a   1.000
_cell.length_b   1.000
_cell.length_c   1.000
_cell.angle_alpha   90.00
_cell.angle_beta   90.00
_cell.angle_gamma   90.00
#
_symmetry.space_group_name_H-M   'P 1'
#
loop_
_entity.id
_entity.type
_entity.pdbx_description
1 polymer ?
#
loop_
_entity_poly.entity_id
_entity_poly.type
_entity_poly.pdbx_seq_one_letter_code
_entity_poly.pdbx_strand_id
1 'polypeptide(L)'
;MGVDIGSVSSNFVLSNGQGEVLASVYLRTMGNPVQAVRDGLARLAKEFPGTPVKGVGTTGSGRQLAATMLGADVVKNEITCHAIAAYQYNPEVRTVIEIGGQDSKIIIIRDGIVVDFAMNTVCAAGTGSFLDQQAARLNIPIQEFGQKALAARQSARIAGRCGVFAESDMIHKQQMGYPVEDIIAGLCEALARNFLNNVGKGKDIQEPVMFQGGVAANVGLKQAFEKLLGKPVIVPQYHSVMGAVGAALLARETVAEKGRPTNFKGMDYVLDGHFTTRSFECQGCPNLCEVVSIKRGGEVLAYWGDRCRRWETSLSSDCRALA
;
A
#
# COMPACT_ATOMS: atom_id res chain seq x y z
N MET A 1 -11.85 5.83 10.73
CA MET A 1 -11.46 5.90 9.29
C MET A 1 -9.98 5.63 9.18
N GLY A 2 -9.57 4.82 8.23
CA GLY A 2 -8.16 4.61 7.90
C GLY A 2 -7.92 4.98 6.44
N VAL A 3 -6.77 5.60 6.18
CA VAL A 3 -6.40 6.05 4.84
C VAL A 3 -4.97 5.62 4.55
N ASP A 4 -4.78 4.90 3.45
CA ASP A 4 -3.50 4.43 2.98
C ASP A 4 -3.22 5.02 1.60
N ILE A 5 -2.30 5.97 1.55
CA ILE A 5 -1.91 6.63 0.30
C ILE A 5 -0.60 6.04 -0.17
N GLY A 6 -0.68 5.15 -1.14
CA GLY A 6 0.47 4.59 -1.86
C GLY A 6 0.76 5.31 -3.17
N SER A 7 1.88 4.94 -3.79
CA SER A 7 2.33 5.53 -5.05
C SER A 7 1.41 5.21 -6.23
N VAL A 8 0.76 4.05 -6.19
CA VAL A 8 -0.12 3.56 -7.27
C VAL A 8 -1.59 3.60 -6.88
N SER A 9 -1.92 3.27 -5.64
CA SER A 9 -3.30 3.22 -5.13
C SER A 9 -3.48 4.04 -3.86
N SER A 10 -4.70 4.49 -3.66
CA SER A 10 -5.16 5.19 -2.46
C SER A 10 -6.38 4.46 -1.91
N ASN A 11 -6.29 4.01 -0.67
CA ASN A 11 -7.26 3.13 -0.04
C ASN A 11 -7.88 3.83 1.16
N PHE A 12 -9.20 3.70 1.30
CA PHE A 12 -9.95 4.27 2.41
C PHE A 12 -10.82 3.20 3.04
N VAL A 13 -10.87 3.18 4.37
CA VAL A 13 -11.70 2.25 5.13
C VAL A 13 -12.48 3.03 6.20
N LEU A 14 -13.79 2.80 6.24
CA LEU A 14 -14.63 3.13 7.38
C LEU A 14 -14.90 1.85 8.17
N SER A 15 -14.70 1.91 9.48
CA SER A 15 -14.98 0.81 10.40
C SER A 15 -15.81 1.30 11.58
N ASN A 16 -16.59 0.39 12.17
CA ASN A 16 -17.37 0.66 13.38
C ASN A 16 -16.49 0.56 14.65
N GLY A 17 -17.11 0.73 15.84
CA GLY A 17 -16.42 0.66 17.13
C GLY A 17 -15.78 -0.72 17.39
N GLN A 18 -16.34 -1.79 16.84
CA GLN A 18 -15.84 -3.16 16.95
C GLN A 18 -14.65 -3.41 16.01
N GLY A 19 -14.41 -2.52 15.04
CA GLY A 19 -13.32 -2.64 14.07
C GLY A 19 -13.74 -3.37 12.79
N GLU A 20 -15.03 -3.66 12.63
CA GLU A 20 -15.58 -4.25 11.42
C GLU A 20 -15.63 -3.21 10.31
N VAL A 21 -15.23 -3.60 9.10
CA VAL A 21 -15.22 -2.72 7.94
C VAL A 21 -16.66 -2.52 7.44
N LEU A 22 -17.12 -1.28 7.48
CA LEU A 22 -18.43 -0.86 6.96
C LEU A 22 -18.35 -0.51 5.48
N ALA A 23 -17.24 0.09 5.06
CA ALA A 23 -17.00 0.43 3.67
C ALA A 23 -15.51 0.54 3.37
N SER A 24 -15.18 0.26 2.11
CA SER A 24 -13.83 0.38 1.59
C SER A 24 -13.84 0.99 0.21
N VAL A 25 -12.94 1.94 -0.05
CA VAL A 25 -12.74 2.55 -1.36
C VAL A 25 -11.30 2.27 -1.79
N TYR A 26 -11.13 1.73 -2.99
CA TYR A 26 -9.84 1.54 -3.65
C TYR A 26 -9.79 2.43 -4.90
N LEU A 27 -8.80 3.33 -4.96
CA LEU A 27 -8.58 4.25 -6.08
C LEU A 27 -7.17 4.10 -6.62
N ARG A 28 -6.96 4.47 -7.89
CA ARG A 28 -5.60 4.70 -8.42
C ARG A 28 -5.18 6.13 -8.05
N THR A 29 -3.99 6.31 -7.49
CA THR A 29 -3.46 7.63 -7.08
C THR A 29 -3.16 8.52 -8.28
N MET A 30 -2.81 7.93 -9.43
CA MET A 30 -2.55 8.62 -10.70
C MET A 30 -1.55 9.80 -10.58
N GLY A 31 -0.56 9.67 -9.70
CA GLY A 31 0.45 10.71 -9.45
C GLY A 31 -0.09 11.98 -8.76
N ASN A 32 -1.37 12.03 -8.39
CA ASN A 32 -1.98 13.16 -7.72
C ASN A 32 -2.62 12.75 -6.38
N PRO A 33 -1.81 12.61 -5.30
CA PRO A 33 -2.30 12.15 -4.00
C PRO A 33 -3.29 13.12 -3.36
N VAL A 34 -3.21 14.43 -3.64
CA VAL A 34 -4.20 15.42 -3.15
C VAL A 34 -5.57 15.12 -3.74
N GLN A 35 -5.65 14.92 -5.06
CA GLN A 35 -6.90 14.61 -5.72
C GLN A 35 -7.44 13.25 -5.28
N ALA A 36 -6.57 12.24 -5.16
CA ALA A 36 -6.96 10.91 -4.69
C ALA A 36 -7.58 10.93 -3.28
N VAL A 37 -7.06 11.77 -2.37
CA VAL A 37 -7.67 12.00 -1.05
C VAL A 37 -9.06 12.61 -1.17
N ARG A 38 -9.22 13.66 -1.99
CA ARG A 38 -10.52 14.31 -2.20
C ARG A 38 -11.55 13.34 -2.79
N ASP A 39 -11.16 12.60 -3.82
CA ASP A 39 -12.04 11.64 -4.49
C ASP A 39 -12.46 10.48 -3.57
N GLY A 40 -11.51 9.97 -2.77
CA GLY A 40 -11.78 8.92 -1.79
C GLY A 40 -12.76 9.36 -0.71
N LEU A 41 -12.55 10.55 -0.15
CA LEU A 41 -13.48 11.13 0.83
C LEU A 41 -14.85 11.44 0.22
N ALA A 42 -14.90 11.99 -1.00
CA ALA A 42 -16.17 12.28 -1.67
C ALA A 42 -17.01 11.01 -1.87
N ARG A 43 -16.38 9.88 -2.23
CA ARG A 43 -17.06 8.59 -2.33
C ARG A 43 -17.58 8.10 -0.99
N LEU A 44 -16.76 8.15 0.06
CA LEU A 44 -17.19 7.78 1.41
C LEU A 44 -18.32 8.66 1.94
N ALA A 45 -18.24 9.97 1.73
CA ALA A 45 -19.27 10.92 2.16
C ALA A 45 -20.61 10.71 1.43
N LYS A 46 -20.56 10.30 0.16
CA LYS A 46 -21.76 9.94 -0.61
C LYS A 46 -22.42 8.67 -0.09
N GLU A 47 -21.62 7.67 0.29
CA GLU A 47 -22.11 6.38 0.76
C GLU A 47 -22.58 6.43 2.23
N PHE A 48 -21.93 7.25 3.07
CA PHE A 48 -22.21 7.42 4.50
C PHE A 48 -22.48 8.89 4.87
N PRO A 49 -23.54 9.51 4.31
CA PRO A 49 -23.83 10.92 4.56
C PRO A 49 -24.11 11.17 6.06
N GLY A 50 -23.52 12.24 6.60
CA GLY A 50 -23.74 12.64 8.00
C GLY A 50 -23.14 11.70 9.05
N THR A 51 -22.39 10.66 8.66
CA THR A 51 -21.79 9.73 9.61
C THR A 51 -20.59 10.37 10.32
N PRO A 52 -20.60 10.49 11.66
CA PRO A 52 -19.51 11.15 12.38
C PRO A 52 -18.26 10.28 12.38
N VAL A 53 -17.16 10.80 11.84
CA VAL A 53 -15.83 10.18 11.95
C VAL A 53 -15.29 10.44 13.36
N LYS A 54 -15.02 9.37 14.11
CA LYS A 54 -14.52 9.45 15.50
C LYS A 54 -13.01 9.25 15.65
N GLY A 55 -12.32 8.96 14.55
CA GLY A 55 -10.88 8.80 14.54
C GLY A 55 -10.35 8.59 13.12
N VAL A 56 -9.16 9.12 12.83
CA VAL A 56 -8.50 9.00 11.53
C VAL A 56 -7.06 8.53 11.69
N GLY A 57 -6.72 7.45 10.98
CA GLY A 57 -5.35 6.97 10.88
C GLY A 57 -4.85 7.05 9.45
N THR A 58 -3.58 7.39 9.26
CA THR A 58 -2.96 7.42 7.93
C THR A 58 -1.70 6.58 7.83
N THR A 59 -1.51 5.97 6.66
CA THR A 59 -0.35 5.13 6.31
C THR A 59 -0.01 5.24 4.81
N GLY A 60 0.99 4.48 4.37
CA GLY A 60 1.54 4.53 3.02
C GLY A 60 2.63 5.58 2.83
N SER A 61 3.11 5.72 1.59
CA SER A 61 4.13 6.70 1.21
C SER A 61 3.63 8.15 1.31
N GLY A 62 2.34 8.38 1.04
CA GLY A 62 1.67 9.68 1.14
C GLY A 62 1.05 9.98 2.51
N ARG A 63 1.37 9.21 3.56
CA ARG A 63 0.71 9.31 4.88
C ARG A 63 0.75 10.70 5.52
N GLN A 64 1.85 11.44 5.34
CA GLN A 64 2.01 12.79 5.92
C GLN A 64 1.13 13.83 5.23
N LEU A 65 1.01 13.72 3.91
CA LEU A 65 0.09 14.52 3.11
C LEU A 65 -1.36 14.26 3.55
N ALA A 66 -1.75 12.98 3.62
CA ALA A 66 -3.07 12.59 4.09
C ALA A 66 -3.33 13.07 5.52
N ALA A 67 -2.36 12.90 6.42
CA ALA A 67 -2.47 13.31 7.81
C ALA A 67 -2.73 14.82 7.94
N THR A 68 -2.02 15.63 7.15
CA THR A 68 -2.15 17.08 7.17
C THR A 68 -3.50 17.54 6.60
N MET A 69 -3.94 16.93 5.50
CA MET A 69 -5.23 17.24 4.88
C MET A 69 -6.39 16.87 5.80
N LEU A 70 -6.37 15.66 6.36
CA LEU A 70 -7.47 15.09 7.12
C LEU A 70 -7.48 15.56 8.59
N GLY A 71 -6.32 15.88 9.17
CA GLY A 71 -6.17 15.98 10.62
C GLY A 71 -6.16 14.59 11.27
N ALA A 72 -5.17 13.77 10.93
CA ALA A 72 -5.08 12.42 11.46
C ALA A 72 -4.77 12.40 12.97
N ASP A 73 -5.33 11.42 13.68
CA ASP A 73 -5.07 11.13 15.08
C ASP A 73 -3.82 10.29 15.28
N VAL A 74 -3.50 9.47 14.28
CA VAL A 74 -2.31 8.62 14.22
C VAL A 74 -1.76 8.56 12.79
N VAL A 75 -0.44 8.66 12.70
CA VAL A 75 0.31 8.45 11.45
C VAL A 75 1.28 7.32 11.69
N LYS A 76 1.15 6.23 10.94
CA LYS A 76 1.98 5.03 11.14
C LYS A 76 2.53 4.52 9.82
N ASN A 77 3.62 3.76 9.89
CA ASN A 77 4.17 3.09 8.72
C ASN A 77 3.26 1.92 8.28
N GLU A 78 3.38 1.56 7.01
CA GLU A 78 2.58 0.51 6.39
C GLU A 78 2.87 -0.88 6.95
N ILE A 79 4.11 -1.17 7.34
CA ILE A 79 4.50 -2.44 7.96
C ILE A 79 3.63 -2.72 9.20
N THR A 80 3.52 -1.73 10.09
CA THR A 80 2.72 -1.86 11.31
C THR A 80 1.23 -2.00 10.97
N CYS A 81 0.73 -1.19 10.03
CA CYS A 81 -0.69 -1.23 9.67
C CYS A 81 -1.10 -2.56 9.04
N HIS A 82 -0.31 -3.06 8.08
CA HIS A 82 -0.56 -4.37 7.45
C HIS A 82 -0.47 -5.52 8.45
N ALA A 83 0.48 -5.48 9.40
CA ALA A 83 0.60 -6.48 10.45
C ALA A 83 -0.60 -6.48 11.41
N ILE A 84 -1.04 -5.31 11.87
CA ILE A 84 -2.21 -5.16 12.74
C ILE A 84 -3.48 -5.65 12.03
N ALA A 85 -3.66 -5.27 10.77
CA ALA A 85 -4.76 -5.77 9.97
C ALA A 85 -4.69 -7.30 9.84
N ALA A 86 -3.53 -7.86 9.52
CA ALA A 86 -3.35 -9.30 9.41
C ALA A 86 -3.77 -10.03 10.69
N TYR A 87 -3.29 -9.55 11.85
CA TYR A 87 -3.57 -10.12 13.16
C TYR A 87 -5.06 -10.04 13.52
N GLN A 88 -5.74 -8.95 13.17
CA GLN A 88 -7.19 -8.79 13.38
C GLN A 88 -8.01 -9.86 12.64
N TYR A 89 -7.64 -10.22 11.41
CA TYR A 89 -8.36 -11.22 10.63
C TYR A 89 -7.90 -12.67 10.89
N ASN A 90 -6.65 -12.85 11.31
CA ASN A 90 -6.12 -14.14 11.72
C ASN A 90 -5.06 -13.95 12.82
N PRO A 91 -5.40 -14.15 14.10
CA PRO A 91 -4.47 -14.02 15.22
C PRO A 91 -3.27 -14.99 15.16
N GLU A 92 -3.39 -16.10 14.43
CA GLU A 92 -2.32 -17.08 14.28
C GLU A 92 -1.33 -16.72 13.16
N VAL A 93 -1.59 -15.67 12.36
CA VAL A 93 -0.75 -15.30 11.20
C VAL A 93 0.72 -15.18 11.59
N ARG A 94 1.58 -15.87 10.83
CA ARG A 94 3.03 -15.87 11.08
C ARG A 94 3.84 -15.18 9.99
N THR A 95 3.28 -15.03 8.78
CA THR A 95 3.93 -14.32 7.69
C THR A 95 2.91 -13.56 6.85
N VAL A 96 3.20 -12.30 6.57
CA VAL A 96 2.47 -11.50 5.58
C VAL A 96 3.35 -11.30 4.37
N ILE A 97 2.84 -11.65 3.20
CA ILE A 97 3.35 -11.23 1.90
C ILE A 97 2.43 -10.11 1.43
N GLU A 98 2.97 -8.95 1.10
CA GLU A 98 2.19 -7.82 0.57
C GLU A 98 2.82 -7.40 -0.74
N ILE A 99 2.02 -7.34 -1.81
CA ILE A 99 2.49 -6.89 -3.12
C ILE A 99 1.55 -5.81 -3.64
N GLY A 100 2.07 -4.58 -3.59
CA GLY A 100 1.43 -3.39 -4.13
C GLY A 100 1.77 -3.17 -5.59
N GLY A 101 1.46 -1.97 -6.08
CA GLY A 101 1.72 -1.59 -7.48
C GLY A 101 3.20 -1.33 -7.79
N GLN A 102 3.94 -0.73 -6.86
CA GLN A 102 5.34 -0.30 -7.06
C GLN A 102 6.31 -0.79 -5.99
N ASP A 103 5.80 -1.39 -4.93
CA ASP A 103 6.61 -1.99 -3.88
C ASP A 103 6.03 -3.35 -3.47
N SER A 104 6.83 -4.11 -2.74
CA SER A 104 6.42 -5.38 -2.14
C SER A 104 7.18 -5.63 -0.84
N LYS A 105 6.53 -6.34 0.07
CA LYS A 105 6.93 -6.44 1.48
C LYS A 105 6.70 -7.85 1.99
N ILE A 106 7.59 -8.28 2.88
CA ILE A 106 7.37 -9.44 3.72
C ILE A 106 7.46 -9.01 5.18
N ILE A 107 6.53 -9.50 6.00
CA ILE A 107 6.46 -9.18 7.43
C ILE A 107 6.37 -10.50 8.18
N ILE A 108 7.29 -10.71 9.11
CA ILE A 108 7.37 -11.89 9.95
C ILE A 108 6.79 -11.53 11.31
N ILE A 109 5.76 -12.27 11.71
CA ILE A 109 5.00 -12.02 12.93
C ILE A 109 5.16 -13.22 13.87
N ARG A 110 5.56 -12.96 15.11
CA ARG A 110 5.61 -13.95 16.19
C ARG A 110 4.85 -13.38 17.38
N ASP A 111 3.88 -14.13 17.85
CA ASP A 111 3.03 -13.79 19.01
C ASP A 111 2.43 -12.39 18.94
N GLY A 112 1.91 -12.04 17.75
CA GLY A 112 1.31 -10.73 17.48
C GLY A 112 2.30 -9.58 17.24
N ILE A 113 3.60 -9.83 17.33
CA ILE A 113 4.66 -8.82 17.20
C ILE A 113 5.41 -9.00 15.87
N VAL A 114 5.69 -7.90 15.18
CA VAL A 114 6.58 -7.89 14.01
C VAL A 114 8.01 -8.08 14.48
N VAL A 115 8.60 -9.24 14.16
CA VAL A 115 9.99 -9.58 14.54
C VAL A 115 10.99 -9.33 13.43
N ASP A 116 10.54 -9.35 12.18
CA ASP A 116 11.38 -9.08 11.01
C ASP A 116 10.52 -8.59 9.85
N PHE A 117 11.09 -7.78 8.96
CA PHE A 117 10.47 -7.37 7.71
C PHE A 117 11.51 -7.10 6.64
N ALA A 118 11.08 -7.09 5.39
CA ALA A 118 11.85 -6.54 4.28
C ALA A 118 10.91 -5.91 3.26
N MET A 119 11.41 -4.93 2.52
CA MET A 119 10.67 -4.25 1.46
C MET A 119 11.55 -4.04 0.23
N ASN A 120 10.95 -4.12 -0.94
CA ASN A 120 11.54 -3.70 -2.20
C ASN A 120 10.76 -2.50 -2.73
N THR A 121 11.43 -1.35 -2.85
CA THR A 121 10.88 -0.10 -3.38
C THR A 121 11.57 0.35 -4.68
N VAL A 122 12.61 -0.39 -5.12
CA VAL A 122 13.48 0.03 -6.24
C VAL A 122 13.14 -0.71 -7.52
N CYS A 123 12.83 -2.02 -7.44
CA CYS A 123 12.69 -2.86 -8.62
C CYS A 123 11.22 -3.20 -8.92
N ALA A 124 10.77 -2.92 -10.14
CA ALA A 124 9.43 -3.26 -10.61
C ALA A 124 9.16 -4.77 -10.73
N ALA A 125 10.21 -5.60 -10.93
CA ALA A 125 10.06 -7.02 -11.27
C ALA A 125 9.38 -7.88 -10.18
N GLY A 126 9.29 -7.38 -8.94
CA GLY A 126 8.63 -8.03 -7.82
C GLY A 126 7.33 -7.36 -7.37
N THR A 127 6.68 -6.57 -8.23
CA THR A 127 5.52 -5.73 -7.88
C THR A 127 4.41 -5.83 -8.93
N GLY A 128 3.23 -5.27 -8.65
CA GLY A 128 2.10 -5.28 -9.58
C GLY A 128 2.39 -4.64 -10.94
N SER A 129 3.26 -3.63 -10.97
CA SER A 129 3.69 -2.97 -12.22
C SER A 129 4.33 -3.94 -13.22
N PHE A 130 4.99 -5.00 -12.76
CA PHE A 130 5.50 -6.06 -13.63
C PHE A 130 4.37 -6.74 -14.41
N LEU A 131 3.30 -7.15 -13.72
CA LEU A 131 2.17 -7.82 -14.36
C LEU A 131 1.35 -6.84 -15.20
N ASP A 132 1.13 -5.59 -14.75
CA ASP A 132 0.46 -4.54 -15.55
C ASP A 132 1.16 -4.38 -16.91
N GLN A 133 2.50 -4.33 -16.89
CA GLN A 133 3.33 -4.19 -18.10
C GLN A 133 3.25 -5.40 -19.04
N GLN A 134 3.19 -6.62 -18.51
CA GLN A 134 3.07 -7.82 -19.35
C GLN A 134 1.65 -8.00 -19.87
N ALA A 135 0.64 -7.72 -19.04
CA ALA A 135 -0.77 -7.75 -19.42
C ALA A 135 -1.06 -6.79 -20.59
N ALA A 136 -0.55 -5.56 -20.53
CA ALA A 136 -0.67 -4.59 -21.62
C ALA A 136 -0.04 -5.11 -22.93
N ARG A 137 1.12 -5.77 -22.88
CA ARG A 137 1.80 -6.34 -24.05
C ARG A 137 1.06 -7.52 -24.67
N LEU A 138 0.48 -8.37 -23.84
CA LEU A 138 -0.36 -9.48 -24.29
C LEU A 138 -1.75 -9.01 -24.72
N ASN A 139 -2.07 -7.71 -24.57
CA ASN A 139 -3.38 -7.14 -24.80
C ASN A 139 -4.49 -7.86 -24.01
N ILE A 140 -4.19 -8.19 -22.75
CA ILE A 140 -5.09 -8.89 -21.83
C ILE A 140 -5.35 -7.97 -20.63
N PRO A 141 -6.61 -7.76 -20.22
CA PRO A 141 -6.92 -7.04 -18.99
C PRO A 141 -6.26 -7.72 -17.78
N ILE A 142 -5.61 -6.94 -16.91
CA ILE A 142 -4.92 -7.48 -15.72
C ILE A 142 -5.87 -8.27 -14.79
N GLN A 143 -7.16 -7.93 -14.80
CA GLN A 143 -8.21 -8.60 -14.03
C GLN A 143 -8.45 -10.05 -14.50
N GLU A 144 -8.20 -10.36 -15.77
CA GLU A 144 -8.34 -11.71 -16.33
C GLU A 144 -7.08 -12.56 -16.16
N PHE A 145 -5.96 -11.93 -15.85
CA PHE A 145 -4.63 -12.53 -15.86
C PHE A 145 -4.54 -13.75 -14.93
N GLY A 146 -5.09 -13.64 -13.72
CA GLY A 146 -5.07 -14.73 -12.75
C GLY A 146 -5.87 -15.95 -13.20
N GLN A 147 -7.06 -15.74 -13.78
CA GLN A 147 -7.90 -16.85 -14.25
C GLN A 147 -7.27 -17.57 -15.45
N LYS A 148 -6.65 -16.82 -16.37
CA LYS A 148 -5.91 -17.41 -17.49
C LYS A 148 -4.70 -18.24 -17.01
N ALA A 149 -4.02 -17.81 -15.96
CA ALA A 149 -2.93 -18.59 -15.35
C ALA A 149 -3.41 -19.96 -14.87
N LEU A 150 -4.60 -20.04 -14.28
CA LEU A 150 -5.15 -21.30 -13.75
C LEU A 150 -5.59 -22.28 -14.85
N ALA A 151 -5.86 -21.78 -16.06
CA ALA A 151 -6.20 -22.61 -17.22
C ALA A 151 -4.97 -23.24 -17.90
N ALA A 152 -3.76 -22.87 -17.48
CA ALA A 152 -2.51 -23.39 -18.02
C ALA A 152 -2.40 -24.89 -17.76
N ARG A 153 -1.88 -25.62 -18.76
CA ARG A 153 -1.54 -27.05 -18.58
C ARG A 153 -0.16 -27.21 -17.97
N GLN A 154 0.69 -26.21 -18.17
CA GLN A 154 2.05 -26.14 -17.65
C GLN A 154 2.48 -24.67 -17.54
N SER A 155 3.47 -24.38 -16.71
CA SER A 155 4.05 -23.04 -16.63
C SER A 155 5.22 -22.91 -17.58
N ALA A 156 5.18 -21.95 -18.52
CA ALA A 156 6.33 -21.60 -19.33
C ALA A 156 7.46 -21.08 -18.42
N ARG A 157 8.69 -21.57 -18.62
CA ARG A 157 9.82 -21.05 -17.84
C ARG A 157 10.15 -19.65 -18.31
N ILE A 158 9.87 -18.65 -17.47
CA ILE A 158 10.19 -17.24 -17.74
C ILE A 158 11.23 -16.69 -16.74
N ALA A 159 12.21 -15.97 -17.28
CA ALA A 159 13.23 -15.24 -16.52
C ALA A 159 12.64 -13.99 -15.83
N GLY A 160 12.22 -14.14 -14.57
CA GLY A 160 11.60 -13.06 -13.78
C GLY A 160 12.54 -12.11 -13.03
N ARG A 161 13.83 -11.98 -13.41
CA ARG A 161 14.77 -11.14 -12.64
C ARG A 161 14.57 -9.63 -12.92
N CYS A 162 14.20 -9.30 -14.15
CA CYS A 162 13.97 -7.94 -14.62
C CYS A 162 12.76 -7.95 -15.56
N GLY A 163 11.92 -6.90 -15.53
CA GLY A 163 10.78 -6.76 -16.44
C GLY A 163 11.17 -6.83 -17.92
N VAL A 164 12.32 -6.25 -18.28
CA VAL A 164 12.84 -6.25 -19.66
C VAL A 164 13.21 -7.66 -20.13
N PHE A 165 13.87 -8.45 -19.28
CA PHE A 165 14.23 -9.83 -19.65
C PHE A 165 13.02 -10.76 -19.65
N ALA A 166 12.07 -10.55 -18.72
CA ALA A 166 10.82 -11.29 -18.73
C ALA A 166 10.01 -11.02 -20.00
N GLU A 167 10.00 -9.78 -20.48
CA GLU A 167 9.41 -9.42 -21.77
C GLU A 167 10.08 -10.16 -22.93
N SER A 168 11.41 -10.12 -23.02
CA SER A 168 12.13 -10.79 -24.12
C SER A 168 11.87 -12.30 -24.14
N ASP A 169 11.84 -12.93 -22.97
CA ASP A 169 11.56 -14.36 -22.82
C ASP A 169 10.09 -14.67 -23.14
N MET A 170 9.15 -13.84 -22.68
CA MET A 170 7.73 -13.94 -23.02
C MET A 170 7.50 -13.91 -24.54
N ILE A 171 8.09 -12.93 -25.24
CA ILE A 171 7.99 -12.82 -26.71
C ILE A 171 8.58 -14.06 -27.38
N HIS A 172 9.73 -14.53 -26.90
CA HIS A 172 10.33 -15.75 -27.41
C HIS A 172 9.41 -16.98 -27.23
N LYS A 173 8.75 -17.13 -26.07
CA LYS A 173 7.76 -18.19 -25.86
C LYS A 173 6.55 -18.09 -26.78
N GLN A 174 6.07 -16.88 -27.07
CA GLN A 174 5.02 -16.67 -28.07
C GLN A 174 5.46 -17.13 -29.47
N GLN A 175 6.68 -16.79 -29.89
CA GLN A 175 7.24 -17.20 -31.18
C GLN A 175 7.42 -18.73 -31.30
N MET A 176 7.68 -19.40 -30.17
CA MET A 176 7.73 -20.87 -30.10
C MET A 176 6.35 -21.54 -30.09
N GLY A 177 5.25 -20.77 -30.09
CA GLY A 177 3.89 -21.29 -30.12
C GLY A 177 3.35 -21.76 -28.76
N TYR A 178 3.91 -21.27 -27.64
CA TYR A 178 3.35 -21.58 -26.33
C TYR A 178 1.94 -20.97 -26.19
N PRO A 179 0.98 -21.71 -25.60
CA PRO A 179 -0.31 -21.14 -25.22
C PRO A 179 -0.15 -19.92 -24.30
N VAL A 180 -1.04 -18.95 -24.45
CA VAL A 180 -0.94 -17.71 -23.67
C VAL A 180 -1.15 -17.97 -22.17
N GLU A 181 -1.97 -18.95 -21.82
CA GLU A 181 -2.22 -19.41 -20.46
C GLU A 181 -0.93 -19.92 -19.80
N ASP A 182 -0.16 -20.75 -20.52
CA ASP A 182 1.12 -21.29 -20.05
C ASP A 182 2.16 -20.17 -19.82
N ILE A 183 2.17 -19.16 -20.69
CA ILE A 183 3.02 -17.97 -20.57
C ILE A 183 2.62 -17.15 -19.32
N ILE A 184 1.33 -16.92 -19.12
CA ILE A 184 0.78 -16.16 -18.00
C ILE A 184 1.09 -16.87 -16.66
N ALA A 185 0.94 -18.20 -16.60
CA ALA A 185 1.37 -19.01 -15.46
C ALA A 185 2.87 -18.85 -15.19
N GLY A 186 3.68 -18.86 -16.26
CA GLY A 186 5.11 -18.57 -16.23
C GLY A 186 5.46 -17.22 -15.60
N LEU A 187 4.70 -16.17 -15.95
CA LEU A 187 4.88 -14.82 -15.42
C LEU A 187 4.50 -14.73 -13.94
N CYS A 188 3.43 -15.40 -13.52
CA CYS A 188 3.05 -15.48 -12.11
C CYS A 188 4.14 -16.18 -11.28
N GLU A 189 4.61 -17.34 -11.74
CA GLU A 189 5.73 -18.04 -11.09
C GLU A 189 7.01 -17.23 -11.09
N ALA A 190 7.28 -16.47 -12.16
CA ALA A 190 8.43 -15.60 -12.28
C ALA A 190 8.43 -14.47 -11.24
N LEU A 191 7.28 -13.82 -11.02
CA LEU A 191 7.13 -12.79 -9.98
C LEU A 191 7.26 -13.39 -8.59
N ALA A 192 6.52 -14.47 -8.28
CA ALA A 192 6.56 -15.10 -6.96
C ALA A 192 7.98 -15.58 -6.60
N ARG A 193 8.69 -16.20 -7.56
CA ARG A 193 10.09 -16.60 -7.40
C ARG A 193 11.03 -15.41 -7.21
N ASN A 194 10.81 -14.31 -7.93
CA ASN A 194 11.59 -13.08 -7.72
C ASN A 194 11.39 -12.53 -6.30
N PHE A 195 10.13 -12.45 -5.85
CA PHE A 195 9.80 -11.98 -4.51
C PHE A 195 10.50 -12.82 -3.43
N LEU A 196 10.42 -14.14 -3.50
CA LEU A 196 11.06 -15.04 -2.52
C LEU A 196 12.59 -14.95 -2.55
N ASN A 197 13.19 -14.80 -3.73
CA ASN A 197 14.65 -14.71 -3.87
C ASN A 197 15.24 -13.35 -3.47
N ASN A 198 14.42 -12.31 -3.39
CA ASN A 198 14.85 -10.95 -3.07
C ASN A 198 14.33 -10.52 -1.71
N VAL A 199 13.02 -10.26 -1.61
CA VAL A 199 12.37 -9.74 -0.40
C VAL A 199 12.26 -10.83 0.68
N GLY A 200 11.91 -12.05 0.27
CA GLY A 200 11.80 -13.21 1.16
C GLY A 200 13.12 -13.87 1.53
N LYS A 201 14.26 -13.43 0.97
CA LYS A 201 15.54 -14.11 1.13
C LYS A 201 16.01 -14.08 2.58
N GLY A 202 16.27 -15.25 3.14
CA GLY A 202 16.74 -15.40 4.53
C GLY A 202 15.66 -15.16 5.58
N LYS A 203 14.39 -15.00 5.19
CA LYS A 203 13.27 -14.83 6.12
C LYS A 203 12.73 -16.17 6.57
N ASP A 204 12.34 -16.26 7.84
CA ASP A 204 11.70 -17.43 8.43
C ASP A 204 10.19 -17.44 8.11
N ILE A 205 9.86 -17.95 6.91
CA ILE A 205 8.49 -18.00 6.38
C ILE A 205 7.72 -19.17 7.00
N GLN A 206 6.75 -18.84 7.86
CA GLN A 206 5.94 -19.79 8.60
C GLN A 206 4.46 -19.62 8.30
N GLU A 207 3.72 -20.73 8.37
CA GLU A 207 2.26 -20.70 8.23
C GLU A 207 1.61 -20.28 9.55
N PRO A 208 0.41 -19.66 9.51
CA PRO A 208 -0.33 -19.25 8.31
C PRO A 208 0.33 -18.07 7.56
N VAL A 209 0.42 -18.20 6.23
CA VAL A 209 0.91 -17.15 5.33
C VAL A 209 -0.28 -16.38 4.77
N MET A 210 -0.31 -15.07 4.96
CA MET A 210 -1.34 -14.18 4.44
C MET A 210 -0.81 -13.34 3.28
N PHE A 211 -1.48 -13.37 2.14
CA PHE A 211 -1.15 -12.59 0.95
C PHE A 211 -2.08 -11.38 0.81
N GLN A 212 -1.50 -10.18 0.85
CA GLN A 212 -2.17 -8.89 0.86
C GLN A 212 -1.72 -8.01 -0.32
N GLY A 213 -2.38 -6.87 -0.49
CA GLY A 213 -2.13 -5.91 -1.55
C GLY A 213 -3.07 -6.08 -2.74
N GLY A 214 -3.00 -5.16 -3.69
CA GLY A 214 -3.83 -5.20 -4.90
C GLY A 214 -3.54 -6.44 -5.76
N VAL A 215 -2.30 -6.90 -5.77
CA VAL A 215 -1.88 -8.07 -6.57
C VAL A 215 -2.42 -9.39 -6.00
N ALA A 216 -2.83 -9.42 -4.72
CA ALA A 216 -3.46 -10.60 -4.13
C ALA A 216 -4.79 -11.00 -4.77
N ALA A 217 -5.42 -10.12 -5.55
CA ALA A 217 -6.56 -10.47 -6.42
C ALA A 217 -6.20 -11.49 -7.52
N ASN A 218 -4.92 -11.59 -7.88
CA ASN A 218 -4.45 -12.50 -8.91
C ASN A 218 -4.33 -13.93 -8.35
N VAL A 219 -5.36 -14.73 -8.61
CA VAL A 219 -5.44 -16.14 -8.18
C VAL A 219 -4.33 -17.04 -8.75
N GLY A 220 -3.78 -16.69 -9.92
CA GLY A 220 -2.61 -17.36 -10.49
C GLY A 220 -1.34 -17.12 -9.67
N LEU A 221 -1.18 -15.91 -9.14
CA LEU A 221 -0.05 -15.59 -8.28
C LEU A 221 -0.17 -16.24 -6.90
N LYS A 222 -1.40 -16.34 -6.35
CA LYS A 222 -1.67 -17.16 -5.16
C LYS A 222 -1.21 -18.60 -5.37
N GLN A 223 -1.63 -19.24 -6.47
CA GLN A 223 -1.23 -20.61 -6.81
C GLN A 223 0.30 -20.73 -6.97
N ALA A 224 0.94 -19.74 -7.59
CA ALA A 224 2.39 -19.71 -7.74
C ALA A 224 3.13 -19.66 -6.39
N PHE A 225 2.65 -18.85 -5.43
CA PHE A 225 3.20 -18.83 -4.07
C PHE A 225 2.99 -20.16 -3.36
N GLU A 226 1.79 -20.74 -3.41
CA GLU A 226 1.50 -22.03 -2.78
C GLU A 226 2.43 -23.13 -3.32
N LYS A 227 2.62 -23.17 -4.64
CA LYS A 227 3.53 -24.11 -5.30
C LYS A 227 4.99 -23.92 -4.86
N LEU A 228 5.48 -22.69 -4.78
CA LEU A 228 6.88 -22.40 -4.45
C LEU A 228 7.19 -22.55 -2.95
N LEU A 229 6.22 -22.25 -2.09
CA LEU A 229 6.36 -22.38 -0.63
C LEU A 229 6.07 -23.80 -0.14
N GLY A 230 5.31 -24.59 -0.91
CA GLY A 230 4.81 -25.90 -0.48
C GLY A 230 3.81 -25.81 0.69
N LYS A 231 3.14 -24.65 0.84
CA LYS A 231 2.26 -24.31 1.96
C LYS A 231 1.02 -23.55 1.46
N PRO A 232 -0.12 -23.62 2.15
CA PRO A 232 -1.30 -22.84 1.78
C PRO A 232 -1.07 -21.33 1.99
N VAL A 233 -1.69 -20.52 1.14
CA VAL A 233 -1.62 -19.05 1.22
C VAL A 233 -3.03 -18.49 1.35
N ILE A 234 -3.26 -17.69 2.38
CA ILE A 234 -4.56 -17.09 2.69
C ILE A 234 -4.64 -15.71 2.03
N VAL A 235 -5.66 -15.45 1.23
CA VAL A 235 -6.00 -14.10 0.75
C VAL A 235 -7.19 -13.59 1.56
N PRO A 236 -7.04 -12.56 2.40
CA PRO A 236 -8.14 -12.06 3.22
C PRO A 236 -9.16 -11.30 2.36
N GLN A 237 -10.42 -11.22 2.83
CA GLN A 237 -11.51 -10.54 2.12
C GLN A 237 -11.15 -9.11 1.68
N TYR A 238 -10.46 -8.36 2.55
CA TYR A 238 -10.09 -6.96 2.32
C TYR A 238 -8.63 -6.80 1.86
N HIS A 239 -8.07 -7.82 1.18
CA HIS A 239 -6.65 -7.89 0.80
C HIS A 239 -6.09 -6.60 0.17
N SER A 240 -6.89 -5.89 -0.63
CA SER A 240 -6.48 -4.67 -1.36
C SER A 240 -6.41 -3.41 -0.49
N VAL A 241 -6.97 -3.42 0.72
CA VAL A 241 -7.09 -2.24 1.59
C VAL A 241 -6.59 -2.49 3.02
N MET A 242 -5.84 -3.57 3.26
CA MET A 242 -5.37 -3.99 4.59
C MET A 242 -4.57 -2.89 5.33
N GLY A 243 -3.77 -2.11 4.61
CA GLY A 243 -3.05 -0.96 5.19
C GLY A 243 -4.02 0.06 5.80
N ALA A 244 -5.09 0.42 5.08
CA ALA A 244 -6.13 1.31 5.57
C ALA A 244 -6.92 0.69 6.73
N VAL A 245 -7.18 -0.62 6.72
CA VAL A 245 -7.80 -1.31 7.87
C VAL A 245 -6.94 -1.15 9.13
N GLY A 246 -5.64 -1.44 9.04
CA GLY A 246 -4.72 -1.31 10.17
C GLY A 246 -4.64 0.12 10.70
N ALA A 247 -4.63 1.10 9.79
CA ALA A 247 -4.65 2.51 10.16
C ALA A 247 -5.96 2.90 10.89
N ALA A 248 -7.10 2.36 10.47
CA ALA A 248 -8.38 2.62 11.14
C ALA A 248 -8.41 2.03 12.56
N LEU A 249 -7.87 0.82 12.74
CA LEU A 249 -7.78 0.14 14.05
C LEU A 249 -6.88 0.92 15.02
N LEU A 250 -5.70 1.35 14.55
CA LEU A 250 -4.79 2.19 15.33
C LEU A 250 -5.41 3.53 15.73
N ALA A 251 -6.19 4.15 14.82
CA ALA A 251 -6.86 5.41 15.12
C ALA A 251 -7.91 5.25 16.22
N ARG A 252 -8.67 4.15 16.19
CA ARG A 252 -9.64 3.82 17.22
C ARG A 252 -8.96 3.69 18.59
N GLU A 253 -7.88 2.92 18.67
CA GLU A 253 -7.11 2.72 19.89
C GLU A 253 -6.53 4.05 20.41
N THR A 254 -5.87 4.81 19.53
CA THR A 254 -5.26 6.10 19.87
C THR A 254 -6.26 7.12 20.43
N VAL A 255 -7.46 7.20 19.84
CA VAL A 255 -8.50 8.12 20.32
C VAL A 255 -9.07 7.65 21.67
N ALA A 256 -9.27 6.34 21.84
CA ALA A 256 -9.75 5.77 23.10
C ALA A 256 -8.77 6.03 24.25
N GLU A 257 -7.46 5.83 24.02
CA GLU A 257 -6.41 6.07 25.03
C GLU A 257 -6.29 7.55 25.42
N LYS A 258 -6.38 8.46 24.45
CA LYS A 258 -6.23 9.91 24.71
C LYS A 258 -7.45 10.52 25.39
N GLY A 259 -8.62 9.88 25.32
CA GLY A 259 -9.88 10.38 25.92
C GLY A 259 -10.34 11.74 25.37
N ARG A 260 -9.88 12.15 24.18
CA ARG A 260 -10.22 13.44 23.56
C ARG A 260 -10.85 13.25 22.18
N PRO A 261 -11.66 14.21 21.69
CA PRO A 261 -12.20 14.15 20.34
C PRO A 261 -11.11 14.06 19.26
N THR A 262 -11.46 13.47 18.12
CA THR A 262 -10.59 13.35 16.95
C THR A 262 -10.09 14.72 16.45
N ASN A 263 -8.88 14.74 15.92
CA ASN A 263 -8.32 15.90 15.19
C ASN A 263 -8.89 16.04 13.77
N PHE A 264 -9.80 15.15 13.35
CA PHE A 264 -10.35 15.15 12.01
C PHE A 264 -10.97 16.50 11.68
N LYS A 265 -10.52 17.12 10.58
CA LYS A 265 -10.90 18.48 10.19
C LYS A 265 -12.29 18.57 9.56
N GLY A 266 -12.96 17.44 9.35
CA GLY A 266 -14.25 17.37 8.68
C GLY A 266 -14.12 17.15 7.17
N MET A 267 -15.18 16.60 6.56
CA MET A 267 -15.21 16.32 5.12
C MET A 267 -15.13 17.62 4.31
N ASP A 268 -15.93 18.62 4.66
CA ASP A 268 -16.02 19.90 3.94
C ASP A 268 -14.69 20.66 3.94
N TYR A 269 -13.92 20.59 5.04
CA TYR A 269 -12.58 21.19 5.10
C TYR A 269 -11.66 20.71 3.96
N VAL A 270 -11.77 19.43 3.62
CA VAL A 270 -10.97 18.77 2.58
C VAL A 270 -11.60 18.93 1.21
N LEU A 271 -12.92 18.76 1.10
CA LEU A 271 -13.64 18.80 -0.18
C LEU A 271 -13.70 20.22 -0.76
N ASP A 272 -13.80 21.25 0.08
CA ASP A 272 -13.83 22.65 -0.35
C ASP A 272 -12.44 23.31 -0.34
N GLY A 273 -11.46 22.62 0.24
CA GLY A 273 -10.10 23.13 0.37
C GLY A 273 -9.31 23.11 -0.95
N HIS A 274 -8.63 24.22 -1.27
CA HIS A 274 -7.64 24.27 -2.34
C HIS A 274 -6.24 23.93 -1.80
N PHE A 275 -5.84 22.67 -1.94
CA PHE A 275 -4.52 22.19 -1.51
C PHE A 275 -3.50 22.23 -2.65
N THR A 276 -2.29 22.68 -2.36
CA THR A 276 -1.15 22.61 -3.29
C THR A 276 0.07 22.05 -2.60
N THR A 277 0.88 21.30 -3.34
CA THR A 277 2.16 20.79 -2.87
C THR A 277 3.30 21.42 -3.66
N ARG A 278 4.41 21.72 -3.00
CA ARG A 278 5.66 22.14 -3.63
C ARG A 278 6.84 21.51 -2.91
N SER A 279 7.88 21.11 -3.64
CA SER A 279 9.15 20.72 -3.05
C SER A 279 10.26 21.75 -3.35
N PHE A 280 11.28 21.75 -2.52
CA PHE A 280 12.51 22.53 -2.69
C PHE A 280 13.68 21.81 -2.02
N GLU A 281 14.91 22.11 -2.47
CA GLU A 281 16.12 21.55 -1.88
C GLU A 281 16.59 22.41 -0.70
N CYS A 282 16.79 21.78 0.46
CA CYS A 282 17.27 22.49 1.65
C CYS A 282 18.80 22.62 1.65
N GLN A 283 19.28 23.85 1.52
CA GLN A 283 20.71 24.21 1.56
C GLN A 283 21.29 24.38 2.99
N GLY A 284 20.60 23.86 4.01
CA GLY A 284 20.98 24.09 5.41
C GLY A 284 22.18 23.27 5.90
N CYS A 285 22.55 22.21 5.18
CA CYS A 285 23.70 21.35 5.47
C CYS A 285 24.03 20.47 4.23
N PRO A 286 25.15 19.73 4.22
CA PRO A 286 25.54 18.87 3.09
C PRO A 286 24.56 17.75 2.70
N ASN A 287 23.51 17.50 3.48
CA ASN A 287 22.51 16.47 3.17
C ASN A 287 21.55 16.84 2.03
N LEU A 288 21.44 18.12 1.66
CA LEU A 288 20.63 18.62 0.54
C LEU A 288 19.25 17.95 0.43
N CYS A 289 18.52 17.89 1.55
CA CYS A 289 17.26 17.16 1.58
C CYS A 289 16.21 17.83 0.68
N GLU A 290 15.47 17.04 -0.10
CA GLU A 290 14.23 17.50 -0.72
C GLU A 290 13.15 17.66 0.37
N VAL A 291 12.68 18.88 0.55
CA VAL A 291 11.64 19.23 1.52
C VAL A 291 10.36 19.51 0.77
N VAL A 292 9.30 18.81 1.15
CA VAL A 292 7.95 18.97 0.61
C VAL A 292 7.14 19.86 1.55
N SER A 293 6.38 20.77 0.97
CA SER A 293 5.42 21.63 1.66
C SER A 293 4.03 21.40 1.11
N ILE A 294 3.02 21.44 1.98
CA ILE A 294 1.61 21.48 1.58
C ILE A 294 0.98 22.77 2.07
N LYS A 295 0.18 23.39 1.20
CA LYS A 295 -0.53 24.63 1.47
C LYS A 295 -2.02 24.48 1.25
N ARG A 296 -2.84 25.24 2.00
CA ARG A 296 -4.27 25.42 1.74
C ARG A 296 -4.57 26.91 1.66
N GLY A 297 -5.15 27.36 0.55
CA GLY A 297 -5.46 28.79 0.36
C GLY A 297 -4.22 29.71 0.46
N GLY A 298 -3.03 29.21 0.12
CA GLY A 298 -1.77 29.94 0.21
C GLY A 298 -1.02 29.82 1.54
N GLU A 299 -1.71 29.44 2.62
CA GLU A 299 -1.10 29.19 3.94
C GLU A 299 -0.41 27.83 3.98
N VAL A 300 0.82 27.76 4.50
CA VAL A 300 1.55 26.49 4.66
C VAL A 300 1.01 25.73 5.87
N LEU A 301 0.58 24.50 5.65
CA LEU A 301 0.05 23.64 6.71
C LEU A 301 1.11 22.73 7.33
N ALA A 302 2.04 22.21 6.51
CA ALA A 302 3.08 21.29 6.99
C ALA A 302 4.28 21.25 6.03
N TYR A 303 5.42 20.81 6.58
CA TYR A 303 6.61 20.39 5.86
C TYR A 303 6.99 18.96 6.23
N TRP A 304 7.63 18.24 5.32
CA TRP A 304 8.28 16.95 5.60
C TRP A 304 9.40 16.67 4.60
N GLY A 305 10.24 15.67 4.88
CA GLY A 305 11.32 15.21 4.00
C GLY A 305 12.72 15.61 4.47
N ASP A 306 12.83 16.54 5.43
CA ASP A 306 14.09 16.94 6.03
C ASP A 306 14.57 15.95 7.09
N ARG A 307 15.85 15.55 7.01
CA ARG A 307 16.46 14.60 7.95
C ARG A 307 16.60 15.15 9.37
N CYS A 308 16.83 16.45 9.50
CA CYS A 308 17.07 17.11 10.79
C CYS A 308 15.81 17.70 11.44
N ARG A 309 14.64 17.57 10.81
CA ARG A 309 13.34 18.09 11.28
C ARG A 309 13.24 19.62 11.44
N ARG A 310 14.23 20.38 10.96
CA ARG A 310 14.23 21.85 10.94
C ARG A 310 12.94 22.44 10.35
N TRP A 311 12.45 21.90 9.24
CA TRP A 311 11.26 22.40 8.55
C TRP A 311 10.00 21.81 9.16
N GLU A 312 10.00 20.51 9.47
CA GLU A 312 8.87 19.82 10.10
C GLU A 312 8.42 20.55 11.38
N THR A 313 9.35 21.04 12.20
CA THR A 313 9.04 21.75 13.44
C THR A 313 8.83 23.26 13.28
N SER A 314 9.15 23.85 12.12
CA SER A 314 9.15 25.31 11.91
C SER A 314 7.77 25.97 12.05
N LEU A 315 6.70 25.20 11.88
CA LEU A 315 5.31 25.68 11.98
C LEU A 315 4.69 25.46 13.37
N SER A 316 5.40 24.81 14.29
CA SER A 316 4.95 24.67 15.68
C SER A 316 5.02 26.01 16.42
N SER A 317 4.03 26.30 17.27
CA SER A 317 3.88 27.56 18.00
C SER A 317 5.10 27.94 18.85
N ASP A 318 5.91 26.97 19.26
CA ASP A 318 7.06 27.17 20.16
C ASP A 318 8.25 27.84 19.46
N CYS A 319 8.32 27.84 18.13
CA CYS A 319 9.39 28.51 17.38
C CYS A 319 9.11 29.98 17.03
N ARG A 320 7.86 30.45 17.10
CA ARG A 320 7.53 31.86 16.81
C ARG A 320 7.98 32.84 17.90
N ALA A 321 8.47 32.33 19.04
CA ALA A 321 8.97 33.14 20.15
C ALA A 321 10.49 33.38 20.14
N LEU A 322 11.22 32.88 19.12
CA LEU A 322 12.68 33.00 19.02
C LEU A 322 13.17 33.57 17.68
N ALA A 323 12.32 34.32 16.97
CA ALA A 323 12.69 35.09 15.78
C ALA A 323 12.65 36.59 16.08
#